data_AF-A0A3C0C3W7-F1
#
_entry.id   AF-A0A3C0C3W7-F1
#
_cell.length_a   1.000
_cell.length_b   1.000
_cell.length_c   1.000
_cell.angle_alpha   90.00
_cell.angle_beta   90.00
_cell.angle_gamma   90.00
#
_symmetry.space_group_name_H-M   'P 1'
#
loop_
_entity.id
_entity.type
_entity.pdbx_description
1 polymer ?
#
loop_
_entity_poly.entity_id
_entity_poly.type
_entity_poly.pdbx_seq_one_letter_code
_entity_poly.pdbx_strand_id
1 'polypeptide(L)'
;MQYTECRHEAERPHSSLFVICFLFVFICAAALGTLRLYGLYLEHRISETAGRIEACRENNLEMSKKYSELLSPARIYSYAREELGMVNAENIRVVKVENSDVLTAQAVVYPTEEEIGFLDYINPFVRKAHAKN
;
A
#
# COMPACT_ATOMS: atom_id res chain seq x y z
N MET A 1 31.76 -54.63 49.43
CA MET A 1 31.27 -54.04 48.16
C MET A 1 29.81 -53.67 48.37
N GLN A 2 29.53 -52.37 48.46
CA GLN A 2 28.21 -51.83 48.75
C GLN A 2 27.39 -51.79 47.45
N TYR A 3 26.25 -52.48 47.44
CA TYR A 3 25.19 -52.23 46.47
C TYR A 3 24.28 -51.17 47.08
N THR A 4 24.31 -49.95 46.56
CA THR A 4 23.29 -48.94 46.88
C THR A 4 22.12 -49.16 45.95
N GLU A 5 21.05 -49.75 46.50
CA GLU A 5 19.73 -49.81 45.88
C GLU A 5 19.24 -48.39 45.59
N CYS A 6 19.10 -48.04 44.31
CA CYS A 6 18.28 -46.91 43.90
C CYS A 6 16.81 -47.28 44.09
N ARG A 7 16.27 -46.99 45.28
CA ARG A 7 14.83 -46.91 45.51
C ARG A 7 14.25 -45.77 44.68
N HIS A 8 13.71 -46.12 43.52
CA HIS A 8 12.81 -45.25 42.78
C HIS A 8 11.45 -45.30 43.50
N GLU A 9 11.18 -44.31 44.35
CA GLU A 9 9.86 -44.11 44.95
C GLU A 9 8.87 -43.75 43.83
N ALA A 10 8.19 -44.78 43.33
CA ALA A 10 7.03 -44.65 42.46
C ALA A 10 5.80 -44.37 43.32
N GLU A 11 5.70 -43.16 43.88
CA GLU A 11 4.47 -42.70 44.52
C GLU A 11 3.86 -41.49 43.77
N ARG A 12 2.70 -41.75 43.16
CA ARG A 12 1.66 -40.81 42.66
C ARG A 12 1.82 -40.18 41.27
N PRO A 13 1.67 -40.95 40.17
CA PRO A 13 1.51 -40.40 38.82
C PRO A 13 0.26 -39.50 38.65
N HIS A 14 -0.78 -39.68 39.47
CA HIS A 14 -1.99 -38.85 39.39
C HIS A 14 -1.78 -37.41 39.88
N SER A 15 -0.87 -37.18 40.83
CA SER A 15 -0.60 -35.85 41.37
C SER A 15 0.20 -35.00 40.38
N SER A 16 1.17 -35.59 39.69
CA SER A 16 1.98 -34.88 38.69
C SER A 16 1.20 -34.58 37.42
N LEU A 17 0.34 -35.49 36.95
CA LEU A 17 -0.53 -35.25 35.78
C LEU A 17 -1.52 -34.11 36.04
N PHE A 18 -2.11 -34.05 37.22
CA PHE A 18 -2.99 -32.94 37.61
C PHE A 18 -2.23 -31.62 37.55
N VAL A 19 -1.05 -31.54 38.17
CA VAL A 19 -0.19 -30.34 38.14
C VAL A 19 0.16 -29.92 36.70
N ILE A 20 0.51 -30.86 35.82
CA ILE A 20 0.80 -30.58 34.41
C ILE A 20 -0.44 -30.03 33.68
N CYS A 21 -1.62 -30.61 33.92
CA CYS A 21 -2.88 -30.10 33.36
C CYS A 21 -3.19 -28.68 33.83
N PHE A 22 -3.01 -28.36 35.12
CA PHE A 22 -3.18 -26.99 35.60
C PHE A 22 -2.20 -26.01 34.96
N LEU A 23 -0.95 -26.44 34.79
CA LEU A 23 0.08 -25.62 34.13
C LEU A 23 -0.28 -25.35 32.67
N PHE A 24 -0.79 -26.36 31.95
CA PHE A 24 -1.21 -26.22 30.57
C PHE A 24 -2.41 -25.28 30.44
N VAL A 25 -3.43 -25.44 31.29
CA VAL A 25 -4.59 -24.53 31.34
C VAL A 25 -4.17 -23.10 31.66
N PHE A 26 -3.22 -22.92 32.58
CA PHE A 26 -2.68 -21.61 32.94
C PHE A 26 -1.93 -20.96 31.77
N ILE A 27 -1.09 -21.72 31.06
CA ILE A 27 -0.39 -21.24 29.87
C ILE A 27 -1.39 -20.90 28.75
N CYS A 28 -2.41 -21.73 28.54
CA CYS A 28 -3.46 -21.45 27.56
C CYS A 28 -4.21 -20.17 27.92
N ALA A 29 -4.62 -20.00 29.18
CA ALA A 29 -5.29 -18.79 29.64
C ALA A 29 -4.42 -17.54 29.45
N ALA A 30 -3.13 -17.63 29.77
CA ALA A 30 -2.16 -16.57 29.53
C ALA A 30 -1.99 -16.26 28.03
N ALA A 31 -1.89 -17.29 27.18
CA ALA A 31 -1.77 -17.16 25.73
C ALA A 31 -3.01 -16.54 25.09
N LEU A 32 -4.21 -16.87 25.57
CA LEU A 32 -5.45 -16.22 25.12
C LEU A 32 -5.46 -14.73 25.50
N GLY A 33 -4.97 -14.40 26.70
CA GLY A 33 -4.82 -13.03 27.16
C GLY A 33 -3.85 -12.22 26.31
N THR A 34 -2.67 -12.77 26.01
CA THR A 34 -1.66 -12.10 25.19
C THR A 34 -2.12 -11.96 23.74
N LEU A 35 -2.80 -12.95 23.18
CA LEU A 35 -3.38 -12.86 21.84
C LEU A 35 -4.43 -11.75 21.75
N ARG A 36 -5.25 -11.57 22.80
CA ARG A 36 -6.23 -10.48 22.86
C ARG A 36 -5.57 -9.11 22.95
N LEU A 37 -4.52 -8.98 23.75
CA LEU A 37 -3.73 -7.75 23.85
C LEU A 37 -3.02 -7.41 22.54
N TYR A 38 -2.48 -8.43 21.86
CA TYR A 38 -1.85 -8.30 20.56
C TYR A 38 -2.86 -7.86 19.48
N GLY A 39 -4.10 -8.36 19.55
CA GLY A 39 -5.21 -7.89 18.73
C GLY A 39 -5.49 -6.40 18.92
N LEU A 40 -5.61 -5.93 20.17
CA LEU A 40 -5.78 -4.50 20.50
C LEU A 40 -4.60 -3.65 20.03
N TYR A 41 -3.38 -4.16 20.16
CA TYR A 41 -2.18 -3.49 19.67
C TYR A 41 -2.19 -3.34 18.13
N LEU A 42 -2.57 -4.40 17.42
CA LEU A 42 -2.73 -4.36 15.97
C LEU A 42 -3.83 -3.39 15.55
N GLU A 43 -4.98 -3.42 16.22
CA GLU A 43 -6.09 -2.51 15.96
C GLU A 43 -5.68 -1.04 16.12
N HIS A 44 -4.93 -0.73 17.19
CA HIS A 44 -4.37 0.60 17.39
C HIS A 44 -3.43 1.01 16.25
N ARG A 45 -2.50 0.12 15.84
CA ARG A 45 -1.56 0.41 14.74
C ARG A 45 -2.24 0.53 13.38
N ILE A 46 -3.27 -0.28 13.13
CA ILE A 46 -4.09 -0.20 11.92
C ILE A 46 -4.85 1.13 11.92
N SER A 47 -5.43 1.52 13.06
CA SER A 47 -6.13 2.79 13.20
C SER A 47 -5.20 3.99 12.99
N GLU A 48 -3.99 3.95 13.54
CA GLU A 48 -2.98 4.99 13.33
C GLU A 48 -2.60 5.09 11.85
N THR A 49 -2.34 3.94 11.20
CA THR A 49 -1.97 3.88 9.79
C THR A 49 -3.11 4.37 8.89
N ALA A 50 -4.34 3.96 9.18
CA ALA A 50 -5.54 4.41 8.47
C ALA A 50 -5.76 5.92 8.63
N GLY A 51 -5.57 6.45 9.85
CA GLY A 51 -5.64 7.90 10.10
C GLY A 51 -4.60 8.69 9.30
N ARG A 52 -3.38 8.16 9.19
CA ARG A 52 -2.33 8.77 8.36
C ARG A 52 -2.64 8.73 6.86
N ILE A 53 -3.24 7.64 6.37
CA ILE A 53 -3.69 7.52 4.98
C ILE A 53 -4.79 8.55 4.69
N GLU A 54 -5.74 8.69 5.61
CA GLU A 54 -6.86 9.62 5.45
C GLU A 54 -6.39 11.08 5.45
N ALA A 55 -5.50 11.46 6.37
CA ALA A 55 -4.89 12.80 6.36
C ALA A 55 -4.08 13.08 5.08
N CYS A 56 -3.37 12.08 4.56
CA CYS A 56 -2.65 12.19 3.29
C CYS A 56 -3.63 12.37 2.11
N ARG A 57 -4.74 11.62 2.12
CA ARG A 57 -5.79 11.69 1.10
C ARG A 57 -6.46 13.06 1.09
N GLU A 58 -6.76 13.61 2.26
CA GLU A 58 -7.33 14.96 2.41
C GLU A 58 -6.39 16.03 1.85
N ASN A 59 -5.11 16.00 2.23
CA ASN A 59 -4.10 16.93 1.72
C ASN A 59 -3.94 16.83 0.20
N ASN A 60 -3.96 15.62 -0.36
CA ASN A 60 -3.87 15.42 -1.80
C ASN A 60 -5.09 15.99 -2.53
N LEU A 61 -6.29 15.79 -1.98
CA LEU A 61 -7.53 16.33 -2.53
C LEU A 61 -7.51 17.87 -2.50
N GLU A 62 -7.10 18.47 -1.38
CA GLU A 62 -6.96 19.93 -1.27
C GLU A 62 -5.99 20.48 -2.32
N MET A 63 -4.84 19.82 -2.48
CA MET A 63 -3.83 20.22 -3.45
C MET A 63 -4.33 20.08 -4.89
N SER A 64 -5.00 18.98 -5.22
CA SER A 64 -5.64 18.76 -6.52
C SER A 64 -6.67 19.84 -6.84
N LYS A 65 -7.49 20.22 -5.85
CA LYS A 65 -8.46 21.31 -5.99
C LYS A 65 -7.77 22.64 -6.29
N LYS A 66 -6.72 23.00 -5.54
CA LYS A 66 -5.93 24.22 -5.80
C LYS A 66 -5.31 24.22 -7.20
N TYR A 67 -4.76 23.09 -7.65
CA TYR A 67 -4.24 22.96 -9.01
C TYR A 67 -5.31 23.15 -10.07
N SER A 68 -6.49 22.55 -9.88
CA SER A 68 -7.63 22.73 -10.79
C SER A 68 -8.11 24.18 -10.84
N GLU A 69 -8.14 24.87 -9.70
CA GLU A 69 -8.47 26.30 -9.63
C GLU A 69 -7.44 27.16 -10.35
N LEU A 70 -6.15 26.86 -10.21
CA LEU A 70 -5.06 27.56 -10.91
C LEU A 70 -5.10 27.33 -12.43
N LEU A 71 -5.40 26.10 -12.85
CA LEU A 71 -5.53 25.71 -14.26
C LEU A 71 -6.91 26.02 -14.86
N SER A 72 -7.80 26.66 -14.10
CA SER A 72 -9.13 27.00 -14.61
C SER A 72 -9.01 27.92 -15.83
N PRO A 73 -9.72 27.65 -16.95
CA PRO A 73 -9.60 28.45 -18.17
C PRO A 73 -9.80 29.95 -17.91
N ALA A 74 -10.77 30.32 -17.05
CA ALA A 74 -11.03 31.70 -16.68
C ALA A 74 -9.81 32.39 -16.04
N ARG A 75 -9.07 31.69 -15.18
CA ARG A 75 -7.86 32.23 -14.54
C ARG A 75 -6.68 32.30 -15.51
N ILE A 76 -6.55 31.32 -16.39
CA ILE A 76 -5.54 31.37 -17.46
C ILE A 76 -5.80 32.59 -18.35
N TYR A 77 -7.06 32.83 -18.75
CA TYR A 77 -7.43 34.00 -19.54
C TYR A 77 -7.18 35.32 -18.79
N SER A 78 -7.55 35.42 -17.51
CA SER A 78 -7.34 36.65 -16.74
C SER A 78 -5.85 36.94 -16.56
N TYR A 79 -5.05 35.92 -16.19
CA TYR A 79 -3.61 36.05 -16.06
C TYR A 79 -2.93 36.42 -17.39
N ALA A 80 -3.29 35.75 -18.49
CA ALA A 80 -2.76 36.06 -19.81
C ALA A 80 -3.07 37.51 -20.23
N ARG A 81 -4.26 38.01 -19.90
CA ARG A 81 -4.66 39.37 -20.24
C ARG A 81 -4.03 40.43 -19.35
N GLU A 82 -4.03 40.23 -18.03
CA GLU A 82 -3.56 41.22 -17.05
C GLU A 82 -2.04 41.25 -16.92
N GLU A 83 -1.40 40.08 -16.77
CA GLU A 83 0.04 39.99 -16.47
C GLU A 83 0.90 39.86 -17.73
N LEU A 84 0.41 39.14 -18.75
CA LEU A 84 1.14 38.95 -20.01
C LEU A 84 0.74 39.96 -21.10
N GLY A 85 -0.27 40.80 -20.84
CA GLY A 85 -0.77 41.78 -21.82
C GLY A 85 -1.34 41.15 -23.09
N MET A 86 -1.71 39.87 -23.06
CA MET A 86 -2.24 39.16 -24.21
C MET A 86 -3.62 39.70 -24.56
N VAL A 87 -3.77 40.12 -25.82
CA VAL A 87 -5.03 40.57 -26.38
C VAL A 87 -5.67 39.44 -27.18
N ASN A 88 -7.00 39.46 -27.27
CA ASN A 88 -7.72 38.47 -28.06
C ASN A 88 -7.34 38.63 -29.54
N ALA A 89 -6.79 37.59 -30.15
CA ALA A 89 -6.36 37.65 -31.54
C ALA A 89 -7.58 37.65 -32.47
N GLU A 90 -7.82 38.74 -33.20
CA GLU A 90 -8.92 38.83 -34.17
C GLU A 90 -8.74 37.91 -35.39
N ASN A 91 -7.51 37.43 -35.66
CA ASN A 91 -7.21 36.68 -36.88
C ASN A 91 -6.34 35.44 -36.58
N ILE A 92 -6.96 34.44 -35.98
CA ILE A 92 -6.33 33.15 -35.69
C ILE A 92 -6.28 32.33 -36.97
N ARG A 93 -5.07 32.11 -37.51
CA ARG A 93 -4.84 31.16 -38.61
C ARG A 93 -4.24 29.87 -38.07
N VAL A 94 -5.00 28.79 -38.15
CA VAL A 94 -4.52 27.44 -37.81
C VAL A 94 -3.74 26.90 -38.99
N VAL A 95 -2.41 26.88 -38.87
CA VAL A 95 -1.53 26.26 -39.86
C VAL A 95 -1.27 24.83 -39.42
N LYS A 96 -1.79 23.86 -40.16
CA LYS A 96 -1.41 22.45 -40.00
C LYS A 96 -0.08 22.23 -40.72
N VAL A 97 0.96 21.92 -39.96
CA VAL A 97 2.24 21.48 -40.52
C VAL A 97 2.13 19.98 -40.78
N GLU A 98 2.46 19.53 -41.99
CA GLU A 98 2.55 18.10 -42.29
C GLU A 98 3.67 17.47 -41.45
N ASN A 99 3.40 16.29 -40.90
CA ASN A 99 4.21 15.62 -39.87
C ASN A 99 5.56 15.08 -40.37
N SER A 100 6.06 15.52 -41.53
CA SER A 100 7.29 14.99 -42.13
C SER A 100 8.55 15.46 -41.40
N ASP A 101 8.52 16.65 -40.81
CA ASP A 101 9.73 17.33 -40.33
C ASP A 101 9.78 17.48 -38.80
N VAL A 102 8.71 17.11 -38.10
CA VAL A 102 8.64 17.15 -36.64
C VAL A 102 8.96 15.77 -36.08
N LEU A 103 10.23 15.39 -36.20
CA LEU A 103 10.86 14.37 -35.35
C LEU A 103 11.01 14.91 -33.91
N THR A 104 9.95 15.49 -33.33
CA THR A 104 9.92 15.65 -31.87
C THR A 104 9.71 14.28 -31.29
N ALA A 105 10.58 13.93 -30.34
CA ALA A 105 10.57 12.72 -29.54
C ALA A 105 9.19 12.41 -28.94
N GLN A 106 8.26 11.89 -29.75
CA GLN A 106 7.37 10.87 -29.26
C GLN A 106 8.32 9.74 -28.91
N ALA A 107 8.51 9.51 -27.61
CA ALA A 107 9.03 8.24 -27.16
C ALA A 107 8.14 7.18 -27.79
N VAL A 108 8.61 6.62 -28.91
CA VAL A 108 8.15 5.34 -29.38
C VAL A 108 8.49 4.43 -28.22
N VAL A 109 7.49 4.18 -27.37
CA VAL A 109 7.51 3.06 -26.45
C VAL A 109 7.48 1.87 -27.36
N TYR A 110 8.67 1.44 -27.78
CA TYR A 110 8.85 0.10 -28.28
C TYR A 110 8.26 -0.80 -27.19
N PRO A 111 7.33 -1.72 -27.52
CA PRO A 111 7.05 -2.80 -26.59
C PRO A 111 8.40 -3.48 -26.39
N THR A 112 9.03 -3.19 -25.25
CA THR A 112 10.18 -3.96 -24.82
C THR A 112 9.56 -5.32 -24.58
N GLU A 113 9.93 -6.31 -25.40
CA GLU A 113 9.67 -7.70 -25.07
C GLU A 113 10.44 -7.97 -23.78
N GLU A 114 9.81 -7.67 -22.65
CA GLU A 114 10.30 -8.03 -21.35
C GLU A 114 10.25 -9.56 -21.32
N GLU A 115 11.42 -10.19 -21.31
CA GLU A 115 11.53 -11.62 -21.01
C GLU A 115 10.76 -11.85 -19.71
N ILE A 116 9.68 -12.62 -19.81
CA ILE A 116 8.76 -12.89 -18.72
C ILE A 116 9.52 -13.68 -17.66
N GLY A 117 10.07 -12.96 -16.68
CA GLY A 117 10.73 -13.57 -15.54
C GLY A 117 9.73 -14.42 -14.75
N PHE A 118 10.21 -15.55 -14.20
CA PHE A 118 9.41 -16.49 -13.39
C PHE A 118 8.53 -15.82 -12.32
N LEU A 119 8.97 -14.67 -11.78
CA LEU A 119 8.26 -13.90 -10.77
C LEU A 119 6.93 -13.30 -11.27
N ASP A 120 6.81 -13.00 -12.57
CA ASP A 120 5.60 -12.42 -13.16
C ASP A 120 4.47 -13.47 -13.29
N TYR A 121 4.83 -14.75 -13.41
CA TYR A 121 3.86 -15.86 -13.39
C TYR A 121 3.16 -16.02 -12.03
N ILE A 122 3.81 -15.57 -10.95
CA ILE A 122 3.31 -15.71 -9.58
C ILE A 122 2.42 -14.53 -9.19
N ASN A 123 2.39 -13.44 -9.98
CA ASN A 123 1.64 -12.24 -9.63
C ASN A 123 0.20 -12.26 -10.19
N PRO A 124 -0.84 -12.52 -9.37
CA PRO A 124 -2.23 -12.59 -9.84
C PRO A 124 -2.81 -11.23 -10.24
N PHE A 125 -2.12 -10.11 -9.99
CA PHE A 125 -2.62 -8.76 -10.24
C PHE A 125 -2.29 -8.23 -11.64
N VAL A 126 -1.27 -8.76 -12.32
CA VAL A 126 -0.86 -8.32 -13.67
C VAL A 126 -1.89 -8.72 -14.72
N ARG A 127 -2.49 -9.90 -14.59
CA ARG A 127 -3.51 -10.41 -15.53
C ARG A 127 -4.81 -9.60 -15.59
N LYS A 128 -5.12 -8.78 -14.59
CA LYS A 128 -6.36 -7.98 -14.57
C LYS A 128 -6.25 -6.64 -15.31
N ALA A 129 -5.05 -6.19 -15.63
CA ALA A 129 -4.83 -4.90 -16.29
C ALA A 129 -5.07 -4.95 -17.81
N HIS A 130 -4.91 -6.11 -18.44
CA HIS A 130 -5.22 -6.30 -19.86
C HIS A 130 -6.71 -6.61 -20.07
N ALA A 131 -7.57 -5.62 -19.82
CA ALA A 131 -8.92 -5.63 -20.34
C ALA A 131 -8.88 -5.21 -21.83
N LYS A 132 -9.41 -6.11 -22.66
CA LYS A 132 -9.49 -6.08 -24.12
C LYS A 132 -10.08 -4.76 -24.67
N ASN A 133 -9.33 -4.09 -25.55
CA ASN A 133 -9.88 -3.13 -26.54
C ASN A 133 -10.65 -3.89 -27.63
#